data_AF-A0AAW0LXD2-F1
#
_entry.id   AF-A0AAW0LXD2-F1
#
_cell.length_a   1.000
_cell.length_b   1.000
_cell.length_c   1.000
_cell.angle_alpha   90.00
_cell.angle_beta   90.00
_cell.angle_gamma   90.00
#
_symmetry.space_group_name_H-M   'P 1'
#
loop_
_entity.id
_entity.type
_entity.pdbx_description
1 polymer ?
#
loop_
_entity_poly.entity_id
_entity_poly.type
_entity_poly.pdbx_seq_one_letter_code
_entity_poly.pdbx_strand_id
1 'polypeptide(L)'
;MRDLKADTRIPTTKPPLSRQSSTKKYFGGDKIGLADLVFGFITVWLGVLEEATAVKVMKPAAADDFPRLQVWIENFRENSVIKANLPDPRELLAHSKRKREVLLESKIA
;
A
#
# COMPACT_ATOMS: atom_id res chain seq x y z
N MET A 1 29.85 15.13 -51.75
CA MET A 1 31.07 14.89 -50.94
C MET A 1 30.67 15.15 -49.49
N ARG A 2 30.40 14.10 -48.68
CA ARG A 2 31.36 13.41 -47.79
C ARG A 2 31.90 14.41 -46.72
N ASP A 3 31.70 14.29 -45.41
CA ASP A 3 31.49 13.17 -44.45
C ASP A 3 30.75 13.73 -43.18
N LEU A 4 29.87 13.07 -42.39
CA LEU A 4 29.86 11.80 -41.61
C LEU A 4 30.96 11.65 -40.53
N LYS A 5 30.66 12.08 -39.28
CA LYS A 5 30.89 11.38 -37.98
C LYS A 5 30.56 12.33 -36.81
N ALA A 6 29.45 12.13 -36.09
CA ALA A 6 29.22 11.19 -34.98
C ALA A 6 29.58 11.78 -33.59
N ASP A 7 28.56 12.01 -32.75
CA ASP A 7 28.65 11.61 -31.34
C ASP A 7 27.28 11.15 -30.82
N THR A 8 27.14 9.84 -30.87
CA THR A 8 26.16 9.01 -30.21
C THR A 8 26.21 9.24 -28.70
N ARG A 9 25.33 10.07 -28.14
CA ARG A 9 25.02 10.00 -26.70
C ARG A 9 23.56 9.67 -26.50
N ILE A 10 23.33 8.37 -26.39
CA ILE A 10 22.16 7.75 -25.76
C ILE A 10 21.90 8.49 -24.44
N PRO A 11 20.65 8.91 -24.11
CA PRO A 11 20.36 9.39 -22.77
C PRO A 11 20.39 8.18 -21.82
N THR A 12 21.57 7.83 -21.30
CA THR A 12 21.74 6.78 -20.27
C THR A 12 21.61 7.33 -18.86
N THR A 13 20.86 8.41 -18.65
CA THR A 13 20.62 8.91 -17.31
C THR A 13 19.39 8.22 -16.73
N LYS A 14 19.62 7.03 -16.15
CA LYS A 14 18.70 6.47 -15.17
C LYS A 14 18.38 7.60 -14.17
N PRO A 15 17.10 7.93 -13.92
CA PRO A 15 16.75 9.02 -13.03
C PRO A 15 17.36 8.78 -11.64
N PRO A 16 17.66 9.83 -10.84
CA PRO A 16 18.31 9.67 -9.54
C PRO A 16 17.55 8.64 -8.67
N LEU A 17 18.27 7.84 -7.90
CA LEU A 17 17.73 6.73 -7.08
C LEU A 17 16.51 7.14 -6.23
N SER A 18 16.50 8.39 -5.73
CA SER A 18 15.38 8.99 -5.01
C SER A 18 14.09 9.02 -5.85
N ARG A 19 14.19 9.34 -7.14
CA ARG A 19 13.06 9.43 -8.09
C ARG A 19 12.64 8.10 -8.71
N GLN A 20 13.51 7.08 -8.67
CA GLN A 20 13.14 5.71 -9.05
C GLN A 20 12.33 4.99 -7.96
N SER A 21 12.40 5.46 -6.70
CA SER A 21 11.65 4.88 -5.60
C SER A 21 10.16 5.27 -5.59
N SER A 22 9.83 6.42 -6.20
CA SER A 22 8.48 7.00 -6.22
C SER A 22 7.56 6.48 -7.33
N THR A 23 8.08 5.73 -8.31
CA THR A 23 7.31 5.16 -9.43
C THR A 23 6.94 3.69 -9.26
N LYS A 24 7.35 3.06 -8.16
CA LYS A 24 7.15 1.63 -7.91
C LYS A 24 5.76 1.39 -7.32
N LYS A 25 4.99 0.48 -7.94
CA LYS A 25 3.63 0.09 -7.52
C LYS A 25 3.62 -0.70 -6.22
N TYR A 26 4.70 -1.47 -6.00
CA TYR A 26 4.89 -2.37 -4.87
C TYR A 26 6.22 -2.08 -4.16
N PHE A 27 6.38 -2.54 -2.92
CA PHE A 27 7.69 -2.55 -2.26
C PHE A 27 8.69 -3.41 -3.04
N GLY A 28 8.23 -4.49 -3.66
CA GLY A 28 8.98 -5.31 -4.62
C GLY A 28 9.29 -4.64 -5.97
N GLY A 29 8.83 -3.41 -6.21
CA GLY A 29 8.99 -2.71 -7.49
C GLY A 29 7.74 -2.80 -8.35
N ASP A 30 7.85 -3.44 -9.52
CA ASP A 30 6.76 -3.54 -10.49
C ASP A 30 5.82 -4.72 -10.21
N LYS A 31 6.25 -5.67 -9.37
CA LYS A 31 5.51 -6.86 -8.96
C LYS A 31 5.48 -6.98 -7.43
N ILE A 32 4.48 -7.70 -6.92
CA ILE A 32 4.38 -8.06 -5.50
C ILE A 32 5.65 -8.84 -5.10
N GLY A 33 6.32 -8.34 -4.08
CA GLY A 33 7.47 -9.00 -3.44
C GLY A 33 7.16 -9.45 -2.01
N LEU A 34 8.19 -9.95 -1.32
CA LEU A 34 8.06 -10.47 0.05
C LEU A 34 7.51 -9.42 1.02
N ALA A 35 8.02 -8.19 0.95
CA ALA A 35 7.56 -7.09 1.81
C ALA A 35 6.06 -6.80 1.60
N ASP A 36 5.58 -6.84 0.35
CA ASP A 36 4.17 -6.62 0.04
C ASP A 36 3.27 -7.70 0.68
N LEU A 37 3.70 -8.96 0.66
CA LEU A 37 2.97 -10.06 1.28
C LEU A 37 2.98 -9.96 2.81
N VAL A 38 4.13 -9.65 3.41
CA VAL A 38 4.28 -9.49 4.86
C VAL A 38 3.46 -8.31 5.37
N PHE A 39 3.44 -7.18 4.66
CA PHE A 39 2.70 -5.99 5.06
C PHE A 39 1.25 -6.00 4.58
N GLY A 40 0.84 -6.92 3.70
CA GLY A 40 -0.49 -6.96 3.09
C GLY A 40 -1.64 -6.91 4.09
N PHE A 41 -1.46 -7.47 5.29
CA PHE A 41 -2.47 -7.40 6.36
C PHE A 41 -2.82 -5.95 6.75
N ILE A 42 -1.88 -5.00 6.65
CA ILE A 42 -2.12 -3.58 6.96
C ILE A 42 -3.26 -3.03 6.11
N THR A 43 -3.32 -3.41 4.82
CA THR A 43 -4.38 -2.96 3.91
C THR A 43 -5.76 -3.47 4.33
N VAL A 44 -5.82 -4.59 5.02
CA VAL A 44 -7.06 -5.24 5.45
C VAL A 44 -7.52 -4.64 6.78
N TRP A 45 -6.60 -4.51 7.74
CA TRP A 45 -6.89 -3.98 9.08
C TRP A 45 -7.16 -2.47 9.09
N LEU A 46 -6.52 -1.68 8.22
CA LEU A 46 -6.74 -0.23 8.17
C LEU A 46 -8.21 0.12 7.90
N GLY A 47 -8.81 -0.47 6.86
CA GLY A 47 -10.22 -0.17 6.53
C GLY A 47 -11.18 -0.58 7.65
N VAL A 48 -10.93 -1.73 8.26
CA VAL A 48 -11.77 -2.25 9.35
C VAL A 48 -11.62 -1.44 10.63
N LEU A 49 -10.41 -1.01 10.99
CA LEU A 49 -10.22 -0.17 12.18
C LEU A 49 -10.86 1.21 12.01
N GLU A 50 -10.77 1.80 10.81
CA GLU A 50 -11.42 3.09 10.53
C GLU A 50 -12.93 3.02 10.70
N GLU A 51 -13.56 1.97 10.18
CA GLU A 51 -15.00 1.77 10.31
C GLU A 51 -15.43 1.31 11.71
N ALA A 52 -14.65 0.45 12.37
CA ALA A 52 -14.97 -0.06 13.70
C ALA A 52 -14.81 1.00 14.81
N THR A 53 -13.91 1.97 14.63
CA THR A 53 -13.62 3.02 15.62
C THR A 53 -14.17 4.39 15.27
N ALA A 54 -14.67 4.57 14.04
CA ALA A 54 -15.00 5.87 13.46
C ALA A 54 -13.81 6.87 13.48
N VAL A 55 -12.58 6.37 13.58
CA VAL A 55 -11.34 7.17 13.55
C VAL A 55 -10.62 6.88 12.24
N LYS A 56 -10.44 7.90 11.40
CA LYS A 56 -9.54 7.79 10.24
C LYS A 56 -8.10 7.65 10.71
N VAL A 57 -7.48 6.52 10.40
CA VAL A 57 -6.09 6.22 10.70
C VAL A 57 -5.20 6.91 9.67
N MET A 58 -5.62 6.91 8.40
CA MET A 58 -5.03 7.75 7.36
C MET A 58 -5.78 9.08 7.27
N LYS A 59 -5.46 10.00 8.19
CA LYS A 59 -5.90 11.39 8.07
C LYS A 59 -5.34 12.01 6.77
N PRO A 60 -5.98 13.05 6.21
CA PRO A 60 -5.45 13.75 5.03
C PRO A 60 -3.97 14.14 5.17
N ALA A 61 -3.56 14.62 6.34
CA ALA A 61 -2.16 14.93 6.64
C ALA A 61 -1.23 13.70 6.51
N ALA A 62 -1.67 12.51 6.96
CA ALA A 62 -0.89 11.28 6.81
C ALA A 62 -0.86 10.77 5.36
N ALA A 63 -1.82 11.16 4.51
CA ALA A 63 -1.77 10.86 3.08
C ALA A 63 -0.67 11.68 2.38
N ASP A 64 -0.50 12.94 2.79
CA ASP A 64 0.58 13.81 2.32
C ASP A 64 1.96 13.38 2.88
N ASP A 65 1.98 12.83 4.10
CA ASP A 65 3.21 12.34 4.73
C ASP A 65 3.68 11.00 4.14
N PHE A 66 2.75 10.16 3.64
CA PHE A 66 3.04 8.81 3.14
C PHE A 66 2.46 8.51 1.73
N PRO A 67 2.80 9.31 0.70
CA PRO A 67 2.22 9.16 -0.64
C PRO A 67 2.54 7.80 -1.28
N ARG A 68 3.71 7.23 -0.98
CA ARG A 68 4.08 5.89 -1.46
C ARG A 68 3.25 4.78 -0.81
N LEU A 69 2.87 4.94 0.45
CA LEU A 69 2.06 3.95 1.15
C LEU A 69 0.64 3.94 0.61
N GLN A 70 0.09 5.12 0.28
CA GLN A 70 -1.22 5.25 -0.36
C GLN A 70 -1.27 4.51 -1.70
N VAL A 71 -0.33 4.82 -2.60
CA VAL A 71 -0.22 4.15 -3.90
C VAL A 71 -0.06 2.64 -3.73
N TRP A 72 0.72 2.20 -2.74
CA TRP A 72 0.86 0.77 -2.45
C TRP A 72 -0.45 0.14 -1.97
N ILE A 73 -1.18 0.75 -1.03
CA ILE A 73 -2.46 0.23 -0.50
C ILE A 73 -3.47 0.06 -1.64
N GLU A 74 -3.61 1.07 -2.50
CA GLU A 74 -4.52 1.05 -3.64
C GLU A 74 -4.15 -0.06 -4.64
N ASN A 75 -2.88 -0.13 -5.05
CA ASN A 75 -2.43 -1.16 -6.00
C ASN A 75 -2.52 -2.58 -5.42
N PHE A 76 -2.20 -2.75 -4.13
CA PHE A 76 -2.23 -4.06 -3.48
C PHE A 76 -3.66 -4.60 -3.35
N ARG A 77 -4.64 -3.75 -2.99
CA ARG A 77 -6.06 -4.13 -2.90
C ARG A 77 -6.69 -4.44 -4.27
N GLU A 78 -6.30 -3.73 -5.32
CA GLU A 78 -6.83 -3.96 -6.68
C GLU A 78 -6.12 -5.09 -7.42
N ASN A 79 -5.05 -5.66 -6.86
CA ASN A 79 -4.44 -6.85 -7.43
C ASN A 79 -5.43 -8.03 -7.40
N SER A 80 -5.71 -8.63 -8.56
CA SER A 80 -6.74 -9.67 -8.71
C SER A 80 -6.51 -10.89 -7.82
N VAL A 81 -5.25 -11.33 -7.65
CA VAL A 81 -4.91 -12.47 -6.79
C VAL A 81 -5.15 -12.12 -5.34
N ILE A 82 -4.71 -10.94 -4.90
CA ILE A 82 -4.94 -10.48 -3.52
C ILE A 82 -6.44 -10.36 -3.26
N LYS A 83 -7.17 -9.63 -4.11
CA LYS A 83 -8.61 -9.37 -3.98
C LYS A 83 -9.43 -10.67 -3.89
N ALA A 84 -9.05 -11.72 -4.62
CA ALA A 84 -9.70 -13.02 -4.56
C ALA A 84 -9.41 -13.82 -3.28
N ASN A 85 -8.34 -13.49 -2.56
CA ASN A 85 -7.91 -14.18 -1.33
C ASN A 85 -8.13 -13.36 -0.05
N LEU A 86 -8.61 -12.12 -0.16
CA LEU A 86 -8.93 -11.31 1.02
C LEU A 86 -10.25 -11.79 1.66
N PRO A 87 -10.33 -11.80 3.01
CA PRO A 87 -11.59 -12.06 3.70
C PRO A 87 -12.65 -11.02 3.32
N ASP A 88 -13.93 -11.39 3.39
CA ASP A 88 -15.02 -10.43 3.19
C ASP A 88 -14.86 -9.26 4.19
N PRO A 89 -14.76 -8.00 3.73
CA PRO A 89 -14.63 -6.84 4.60
C PRO A 89 -15.70 -6.76 5.69
N ARG A 90 -16.93 -7.20 5.41
CA ARG A 90 -18.07 -7.19 6.35
C ARG A 90 -17.87 -8.22 7.46
N GLU A 91 -17.40 -9.40 7.12
CA GLU A 91 -17.10 -10.45 8.11
C GLU A 91 -15.97 -10.00 9.03
N LEU A 92 -14.92 -9.41 8.45
CA LEU A 92 -13.79 -8.89 9.21
C LEU A 92 -14.18 -7.72 10.12
N LEU A 93 -15.07 -6.83 9.65
CA LEU A 93 -15.63 -5.76 10.46
C LEU A 93 -16.42 -6.31 11.64
N ALA A 94 -17.32 -7.28 11.40
CA ALA A 94 -18.11 -7.90 12.45
C ALA A 94 -17.21 -8.59 13.50
N HIS A 95 -16.19 -9.33 13.06
CA HIS A 95 -15.20 -9.93 13.94
C HIS A 95 -14.47 -8.89 14.80
N SER A 96 -14.08 -7.76 14.19
CA SER A 96 -13.32 -6.72 14.87
C SER A 96 -14.16 -5.93 15.87
N LYS A 97 -15.43 -5.65 15.57
CA LYS A 97 -16.39 -5.05 16.51
C LYS A 97 -16.59 -5.94 17.74
N ARG A 98 -16.84 -7.23 17.53
CA ARG A 98 -16.97 -8.21 18.63
C ARG A 98 -15.72 -8.25 19.51
N LYS A 99 -14.52 -8.29 18.91
CA LYS A 99 -13.27 -8.26 19.68
C LYS A 99 -13.11 -6.98 20.49
N ARG A 100 -13.54 -5.83 19.95
CA ARG A 100 -13.52 -4.56 20.66
C ARG A 100 -14.44 -4.59 21.87
N GLU A 101 -15.66 -5.13 21.73
CA GLU A 101 -16.62 -5.27 22.84
C GLU A 101 -16.03 -6.13 23.96
N VAL A 102 -15.51 -7.32 23.65
CA VAL A 102 -14.85 -8.20 24.63
C VAL A 102 -13.68 -7.51 25.33
N LEU A 103 -12.85 -6.77 24.59
CA LEU A 103 -11.72 -6.03 25.16
C LEU A 103 -12.16 -4.89 26.08
N LEU A 104 -13.30 -4.25 25.80
CA LEU A 104 -13.86 -3.22 26.66
C LEU A 104 -14.46 -3.84 27.92
N GLU A 105 -15.19 -4.94 27.79
CA GLU A 105 -15.76 -5.69 28.91
C GLU A 105 -14.66 -6.21 29.86
N SER A 106 -13.54 -6.73 29.31
CA SER A 106 -12.41 -7.19 30.11
C SER A 106 -11.64 -6.08 30.84
N LYS A 107 -11.85 -4.81 30.47
CA LYS A 107 -11.24 -3.65 31.14
C LYS A 107 -12.16 -3.02 32.19
N ILE A 108 -13.44 -3.38 32.17
CA ILE A 108 -14.45 -2.89 33.12
C ILE A 108 -14.62 -3.88 34.30
N ALA A 109 -14.30 -5.16 34.09
CA ALA A 109 -14.20 -6.18 35.15
C ALA A 109 -12.88 -6.08 35.93
#